data_AF-A0A761PFK2-F1
#
_entry.id   AF-A0A761PFK2-F1
#
_cell.length_a   1.000
_cell.length_b   1.000
_cell.length_c   1.000
_cell.angle_alpha   90.00
_cell.angle_beta   90.00
_cell.angle_gamma   90.00
#
_symmetry.space_group_name_H-M   'P 1'
#
loop_
_entity.id
_entity.type
_entity.pdbx_description
1 polymer ?
#
loop_
_entity_poly.entity_id
_entity_poly.type
_entity_poly.pdbx_seq_one_letter_code
_entity_poly.pdbx_strand_id
1 'polypeptide(L)' 'MQKSFLQIASEKIAPLQDAVDLGEATDDEKARLLAWKKYRVQVNRVDTSSPT' A
#
# COMPACT_ATOMS: atom_id res chain seq x y z
N MET A 1 3.94 -15.22 7.39
CA MET A 1 4.16 -13.90 8.01
C MET A 1 4.14 -12.76 6.99
N GLN A 2 5.02 -12.71 5.98
CA GLN A 2 5.07 -11.60 5.01
C GLN A 2 3.81 -11.40 4.15
N LYS A 3 3.16 -12.50 3.71
CA LYS A 3 1.93 -12.43 2.91
C LYS A 3 0.79 -11.67 3.60
N SER A 4 0.72 -11.71 4.93
CA SER A 4 -0.35 -11.09 5.72
C SER A 4 -0.28 -9.56 5.70
N PHE A 5 0.92 -8.98 5.69
CA PHE A 5 1.09 -7.52 5.70
C PHE A 5 0.79 -6.88 4.33
N LEU A 6 1.13 -7.57 3.24
CA LEU A 6 0.80 -7.14 1.89
C LEU A 6 -0.70 -7.23 1.61
N GLN A 7 -1.39 -8.21 2.20
CA GLN A 7 -2.83 -8.36 2.09
C GLN A 7 -3.58 -7.21 2.79
N ILE A 8 -3.24 -6.90 4.04
CA ILE A 8 -3.81 -5.77 4.78
C ILE A 8 -3.57 -4.44 4.05
N ALA A 9 -2.35 -4.24 3.52
CA ALA A 9 -2.06 -3.05 2.73
C ALA A 9 -2.92 -2.98 1.47
N SER A 10 -3.17 -4.11 0.80
CA SER A 10 -4.03 -4.16 -0.40
C SER A 10 -5.50 -3.87 -0.07
N GLU A 11 -6.00 -4.38 1.06
CA GLU A 11 -7.35 -4.09 1.58
C GLU A 11 -7.55 -2.61 1.93
N LYS A 12 -6.50 -1.92 2.39
CA LYS A 12 -6.56 -0.47 2.65
C LYS A 12 -6.36 0.37 1.40
N ILE A 13 -5.61 -0.13 0.42
CA ILE A 13 -5.38 0.56 -0.86
C ILE A 13 -6.62 0.56 -1.73
N ALA A 14 -7.40 -0.54 -1.77
CA ALA A 14 -8.58 -0.65 -2.64
C ALA A 14 -9.57 0.53 -2.47
N PRO A 15 -10.13 0.81 -1.27
CA PRO A 15 -11.07 1.91 -1.10
C PRO A 15 -10.44 3.29 -1.33
N LEU A 16 -9.14 3.47 -1.01
CA LEU A 16 -8.43 4.73 -1.27
C LEU A 16 -8.19 4.95 -2.76
N GLN A 17 -7.95 3.88 -3.51
CA GLN A 17 -7.78 3.92 -4.95
C GLN A 17 -9.13 4.20 -5.62
N ASP A 18 -10.21 3.54 -5.18
CA ASP A 18 -11.57 3.79 -5.67
C ASP A 18 -11.97 5.26 -5.48
N ALA A 19 -11.70 5.84 -4.30
CA ALA A 19 -11.96 7.26 -4.04
C ALA A 19 -11.14 8.18 -4.97
N VAL A 20 -9.89 7.82 -5.29
CA VAL A 20 -9.05 8.60 -6.23
C VAL A 20 -9.58 8.48 -7.65
N ASP A 21 -9.98 7.27 -8.07
CA ASP A 21 -10.48 6.99 -9.41
C ASP A 21 -11.86 7.64 -9.65
N LEU A 22 -12.68 7.75 -8.60
CA LEU A 22 -13.96 8.48 -8.62
C LEU A 22 -13.79 10.00 -8.46
N GLY A 23 -12.58 10.49 -8.16
CA GLY A 23 -12.30 11.90 -7.92
C GLY A 23 -12.84 12.44 -6.58
N GLU A 24 -13.30 11.55 -5.70
CA GLU A 24 -13.84 11.87 -4.38
C GLU A 24 -12.76 11.90 -3.28
N ALA A 25 -11.55 11.44 -3.59
CA ALA A 25 -10.45 11.40 -2.63
C ALA A 25 -10.02 12.78 -2.16
N THR A 26 -10.05 12.95 -0.85
CA THR A 26 -9.40 14.06 -0.14
C THR A 26 -7.89 14.02 -0.30
N ASP A 27 -7.23 15.16 -0.08
CA ASP A 27 -5.76 15.23 -0.12
C ASP A 27 -5.10 14.30 0.91
N ASP A 28 -5.75 14.12 2.06
CA ASP A 28 -5.37 13.14 3.09
C ASP A 28 -5.43 11.69 2.58
N GLU A 29 -6.48 11.32 1.83
CA GLU A 29 -6.62 9.99 1.25
C GLU A 29 -5.59 9.73 0.16
N LYS A 30 -5.30 10.73 -0.68
CA LYS A 30 -4.22 10.66 -1.68
C LYS A 30 -2.86 10.47 -1.00
N ALA A 31 -2.59 11.20 0.08
CA ALA A 31 -1.37 11.06 0.87
C ALA A 31 -1.25 9.65 1.50
N ARG A 32 -2.35 9.14 2.08
CA ARG A 32 -2.41 7.77 2.63
C ARG A 32 -2.20 6.72 1.55
N LEU A 33 -2.83 6.86 0.38
CA LEU A 33 -2.66 5.95 -0.76
C LEU A 33 -1.19 5.88 -1.20
N LEU A 34 -0.53 7.05 -1.30
CA LEU A 34 0.88 7.13 -1.64
C LEU A 34 1.77 6.45 -0.58
N ALA A 35 1.47 6.65 0.71
CA ALA A 35 2.19 6.01 1.82
C ALA A 35 2.05 4.47 1.77
N TRP A 36 0.84 3.96 1.55
CA TRP A 36 0.59 2.52 1.42
C TRP A 36 1.27 1.91 0.18
N LYS A 37 1.27 2.61 -0.95
CA LYS A 37 2.00 2.18 -2.15
C LYS A 37 3.51 2.13 -1.89
N LYS A 38 4.08 3.14 -1.20
CA LYS A 38 5.49 3.13 -0.78
C LYS A 38 5.80 1.99 0.18
N TYR A 39 4.92 1.72 1.15
CA TYR A 39 5.08 0.60 2.08
C TYR A 39 5.08 -0.75 1.35
N ARG A 40 4.15 -0.98 0.42
CA ARG A 40 4.14 -2.20 -0.41
C ARG A 40 5.40 -2.37 -1.23
N VAL A 41 5.88 -1.29 -1.86
CA VAL A 41 7.12 -1.33 -2.63
C VAL A 41 8.31 -1.62 -1.73
N GLN A 42 8.39 -1.03 -0.54
CA GLN A 42 9.47 -1.33 0.41
C GLN A 42 9.39 -2.77 0.92
N VAL A 43 8.22 -3.28 1.28
CA VAL A 43 8.06 -4.69 1.71
C VAL A 43 8.42 -5.66 0.58
N ASN A 44 8.10 -5.33 -0.67
CA ASN A 44 8.51 -6.14 -1.84
C ASN A 44 10.00 -6.00 -2.20
N ARG A 45 10.64 -4.86 -1.90
CA ARG A 45 12.06 -4.57 -2.21
C ARG A 45 13.02 -4.94 -1.09
N VAL A 46 12.54 -5.03 0.15
CA VAL A 46 13.27 -5.68 1.23
C VAL A 46 13.28 -7.16 0.84
N ASP A 47 14.27 -7.53 0.04
CA ASP A 47 14.66 -8.89 -0.23
C ASP A 47 14.89 -9.59 1.10
N THR A 48 13.87 -10.29 1.61
CA THR A 48 14.06 -11.31 2.65
C THR A 48 14.71 -12.58 2.10
N SER A 49 15.20 -12.53 0.86
CA SER A 49 15.95 -13.59 0.19
C SER A 49 17.46 -13.49 0.39
N SER A 50 17.95 -12.59 1.26
CA SER A 50 19.35 -12.58 1.70
C SER A 50 19.46 -13.00 3.16
N PRO A 51 19.59 -14.31 3.46
CA PRO A 51 20.17 -14.73 4.71
C PRO A 51 21.67 -14.46 4.63
N THR A 52 22.17 -13.55 5.47
CA THR A 52 23.57 -13.58 5.91
C THR A 52 23.66 -14.32 7.22
#